data_AF-A0A1D6LVA8-F1
#
_entry.id   AF-A0A1D6LVA8-F1
#
_cell.length_a   1.000
_cell.length_b   1.000
_cell.length_c   1.000
_cell.angle_alpha   90.00
_cell.angle_beta   90.00
_cell.angle_gamma   90.00
#
_symmetry.space_group_name_H-M   'P 1'
#
loop_
_entity.id
_entity.type
_entity.pdbx_description
1 polymer ?
#
loop_
_entity_poly.entity_id
_entity_poly.type
_entity_poly.pdbx_seq_one_letter_code
_entity_poly.pdbx_strand_id
1 'polypeptide(L)'
;MWPGCGGRFYWAPESAPPGQARGVAVLFAWVWSDETQLRPFVELYSSLGWRCLVCHPDLVALYLSEKAISLATGVINELVKELKIKIVPIVLASFSGGSKGCMYKVIQLLDGICEGDAIMKDYRLVRNCICGQIYDSSPVDFVSDVGAQFVQKPADGNSSQPTILHSWMAKALASVMDTLFPSRIEAQRAEYWHTLYSAAGLGPVLLFCSEADNLAPCYIICGFARRLIELGTEVKLMNNRTSP
;
A
#
# COMPACT_ATOMS: atom_id res chain seq x y z
N MET A 1 19.70 -13.34 -9.28
CA MET A 1 19.31 -12.84 -10.61
C MET A 1 18.36 -11.66 -10.36
N TRP A 2 18.82 -10.42 -10.54
CA TRP A 2 18.01 -9.20 -10.32
C TRP A 2 17.82 -8.49 -11.65
N PRO A 3 16.57 -8.39 -12.11
CA PRO A 3 16.07 -7.20 -12.77
C PRO A 3 14.69 -6.80 -12.19
N GLY A 4 14.56 -5.59 -11.63
CA GLY A 4 13.25 -4.94 -11.47
C GLY A 4 12.24 -5.50 -10.45
N CYS A 5 12.61 -5.68 -9.18
CA CYS A 5 11.72 -6.15 -8.10
C CYS A 5 10.67 -5.12 -7.60
N GLY A 6 10.08 -4.31 -8.48
CA GLY A 6 9.07 -3.32 -8.14
C GLY A 6 8.46 -2.66 -9.39
N GLY A 7 7.45 -1.81 -9.20
CA GLY A 7 6.74 -1.16 -10.30
C GLY A 7 5.86 -2.13 -11.10
N ARG A 8 5.42 -3.22 -10.48
CA ARG A 8 4.63 -4.28 -11.12
C ARG A 8 3.45 -4.71 -10.27
N PHE A 9 2.45 -5.28 -10.92
CA PHE A 9 1.33 -5.96 -10.29
C PHE A 9 1.02 -7.26 -11.04
N TYR A 10 0.49 -8.26 -10.33
CA TYR A 10 0.13 -9.55 -10.91
C TYR A 10 -0.95 -10.26 -10.08
N TRP A 11 -1.71 -11.13 -10.74
CA TRP A 11 -2.61 -12.07 -10.05
C TRP A 11 -1.80 -13.24 -9.49
N ALA A 12 -1.94 -13.53 -8.21
CA ALA A 12 -1.23 -14.63 -7.59
C ALA A 12 -1.73 -15.99 -8.11
N PRO A 13 -0.83 -16.90 -8.52
CA PRO A 13 -1.19 -18.15 -9.20
C PRO A 13 -1.93 -19.14 -8.29
N GLU A 14 -1.70 -19.08 -6.98
CA GLU A 14 -2.31 -19.96 -5.97
C GLU A 14 -3.75 -19.56 -5.60
N SER A 15 -4.26 -18.46 -6.16
CA SER A 15 -5.57 -17.92 -5.81
C SER A 15 -6.72 -18.49 -6.65
N ALA A 16 -7.97 -18.31 -6.16
CA ALA A 16 -9.15 -18.89 -6.81
C ALA A 16 -9.25 -18.51 -8.30
N PRO A 17 -9.79 -19.36 -9.19
CA PRO A 17 -9.89 -19.03 -10.61
C PRO A 17 -10.86 -17.85 -10.87
N PRO A 18 -10.68 -17.11 -11.98
CA PRO A 18 -11.54 -15.97 -12.30
C PRO A 18 -13.02 -16.38 -12.32
N GLY A 19 -13.89 -15.53 -11.77
CA GLY A 19 -15.34 -15.78 -11.70
C GLY A 19 -15.80 -16.80 -10.64
N GLN A 20 -14.89 -17.55 -10.01
CA GLN A 20 -15.24 -18.44 -8.89
C GLN A 20 -14.89 -17.85 -7.52
N ALA A 21 -14.08 -16.78 -7.49
CA ALA A 21 -13.68 -16.11 -6.27
C ALA A 21 -14.89 -15.58 -5.45
N ARG A 22 -14.73 -15.60 -4.13
CA ARG A 22 -15.66 -15.00 -3.17
C ARG A 22 -15.41 -13.50 -2.97
N GLY A 23 -14.20 -13.05 -3.27
CA GLY A 23 -13.72 -11.68 -3.10
C GLY A 23 -12.33 -11.53 -3.70
N VAL A 24 -11.85 -10.29 -3.75
CA VAL A 24 -10.48 -9.95 -4.16
C VAL A 24 -9.77 -9.25 -3.01
N ALA A 25 -8.58 -9.72 -2.67
CA ALA A 25 -7.65 -9.03 -1.80
C ALA A 25 -6.56 -8.37 -2.66
N VAL A 26 -6.46 -7.04 -2.59
CA VAL A 26 -5.37 -6.31 -3.24
C VAL A 26 -4.27 -6.09 -2.23
N LEU A 27 -3.12 -6.72 -2.45
CA LEU A 27 -1.98 -6.69 -1.55
C LEU A 27 -0.95 -5.67 -2.05
N PHE A 28 -0.87 -4.52 -1.38
CA PHE A 28 0.13 -3.49 -1.64
C PHE A 28 1.37 -3.76 -0.80
N ALA A 29 2.37 -4.34 -1.43
CA ALA A 29 3.59 -4.79 -0.80
C ALA A 29 4.47 -3.62 -0.31
N TRP A 30 5.34 -3.87 0.67
CA TRP A 30 6.36 -2.90 1.04
C TRP A 30 7.47 -2.84 -0.02
N VAL A 31 8.24 -1.77 -0.03
CA VAL A 31 9.32 -1.60 -1.00
C VAL A 31 10.42 -2.64 -0.78
N TRP A 32 10.94 -3.16 -1.88
CA TRP A 32 11.93 -4.27 -1.92
C TRP A 32 11.42 -5.63 -1.44
N SER A 33 10.12 -5.75 -1.17
CA SER A 33 9.53 -7.07 -0.95
C SER A 33 9.57 -7.94 -2.20
N ASP A 34 9.68 -9.25 -2.00
CA ASP A 34 9.50 -10.24 -3.06
C ASP A 34 8.23 -11.09 -2.84
N GLU A 35 7.96 -11.98 -3.80
CA GLU A 35 6.76 -12.82 -3.78
C GLU A 35 6.77 -13.82 -2.61
N THR A 36 7.96 -14.27 -2.16
CA THR A 36 8.09 -15.24 -1.07
C THR A 36 7.65 -14.65 0.26
N GLN A 37 7.93 -13.36 0.46
CA GLN A 37 7.54 -12.65 1.67
C GLN A 37 6.04 -12.35 1.73
N LEU A 38 5.36 -12.24 0.59
CA LEU A 38 3.91 -12.06 0.53
C LEU A 38 3.12 -13.37 0.47
N ARG A 39 3.79 -14.50 0.19
CA ARG A 39 3.16 -15.81 0.08
C ARG A 39 2.22 -16.17 1.24
N PRO A 40 2.58 -15.98 2.54
CA PRO A 40 1.68 -16.33 3.63
C PRO A 40 0.34 -15.57 3.60
N PHE A 41 0.37 -14.30 3.16
CA PHE A 41 -0.85 -13.50 3.01
C PHE A 41 -1.67 -13.96 1.81
N VAL A 42 -1.02 -14.27 0.69
CA VAL A 42 -1.68 -14.82 -0.49
C VAL A 42 -2.37 -16.15 -0.15
N GLU A 43 -1.68 -17.05 0.55
CA GLU A 43 -2.21 -18.35 0.98
C GLU A 43 -3.38 -18.18 1.94
N LEU A 44 -3.29 -17.24 2.89
CA LEU A 44 -4.40 -16.92 3.79
C LEU A 44 -5.67 -16.55 3.03
N TYR A 45 -5.61 -15.57 2.13
CA TYR A 45 -6.78 -15.15 1.35
C TYR A 45 -7.26 -16.25 0.39
N SER A 46 -6.33 -16.97 -0.23
CA SER A 46 -6.65 -18.07 -1.15
C SER A 46 -7.39 -19.20 -0.43
N SER A 47 -7.01 -19.52 0.81
CA SER A 47 -7.69 -20.50 1.66
C SER A 47 -9.14 -20.12 1.98
N LEU A 48 -9.46 -18.81 1.97
CA LEU A 48 -10.81 -18.28 2.14
C LEU A 48 -11.61 -18.24 0.82
N GLY A 49 -11.01 -18.66 -0.30
CA GLY A 49 -11.58 -18.61 -1.64
C GLY A 49 -11.51 -17.24 -2.30
N TRP A 50 -10.56 -16.39 -1.89
CA TRP A 50 -10.36 -15.06 -2.45
C TRP A 50 -9.27 -15.08 -3.53
N ARG A 51 -9.38 -14.14 -4.47
CA ARG A 51 -8.32 -13.86 -5.45
C ARG A 51 -7.37 -12.81 -4.92
N CYS A 52 -6.08 -12.95 -5.20
CA CYS A 52 -5.07 -12.02 -4.72
C CYS A 52 -4.46 -11.25 -5.89
N LEU A 53 -4.63 -9.94 -5.92
CA LEU A 53 -3.92 -9.04 -6.82
C LEU A 53 -2.78 -8.40 -6.04
N VAL A 54 -1.56 -8.77 -6.36
CA VAL A 54 -0.37 -8.29 -5.65
C VAL A 54 0.22 -7.11 -6.42
N CYS A 55 0.55 -6.03 -5.71
CA CYS A 55 1.19 -4.85 -6.25
C CYS A 55 2.50 -4.60 -5.49
N HIS A 56 3.63 -4.66 -6.20
CA HIS A 56 4.95 -4.30 -5.67
C HIS A 56 5.31 -2.89 -6.15
N PRO A 57 5.19 -1.85 -5.31
CA PRO A 57 5.65 -0.53 -5.68
C PRO A 57 7.17 -0.52 -5.80
N ASP A 58 7.69 0.21 -6.79
CA ASP A 58 9.11 0.53 -6.83
C ASP A 58 9.42 1.69 -5.86
N LEU A 59 10.69 1.81 -5.50
CA LEU A 59 11.17 2.90 -4.63
C LEU A 59 10.90 4.28 -5.25
N VAL A 60 10.84 4.36 -6.58
CA VAL A 60 10.60 5.62 -7.30
C VAL A 60 9.15 6.07 -7.12
N ALA A 61 8.18 5.16 -7.05
CA ALA A 61 6.76 5.43 -6.84
C ALA A 61 6.49 6.03 -5.46
N LEU A 62 7.35 5.81 -4.47
CA LEU A 62 7.26 6.49 -3.17
C LEU A 62 7.51 8.00 -3.26
N TYR A 63 8.13 8.49 -4.33
CA TYR A 63 8.59 9.88 -4.43
C TYR A 63 8.14 10.57 -5.73
N LEU A 64 7.87 9.81 -6.79
CA LEU A 64 7.32 10.30 -8.05
C LEU A 64 5.85 9.88 -8.19
N SER A 65 4.96 10.85 -7.98
CA SER A 65 3.51 10.70 -8.09
C SER A 65 3.07 10.05 -9.41
N GLU A 66 3.70 10.39 -10.54
CA GLU A 66 3.36 9.83 -11.87
C GLU A 66 3.56 8.31 -11.93
N LYS A 67 4.59 7.77 -11.29
CA LYS A 67 4.84 6.32 -11.25
C LYS A 67 3.82 5.62 -10.37
N ALA A 68 3.49 6.20 -9.22
CA ALA A 68 2.43 5.69 -8.36
C ALA A 68 1.05 5.71 -9.08
N ILE A 69 0.76 6.76 -9.85
CA ILE A 69 -0.46 6.86 -10.67
C ILE A 69 -0.50 5.76 -11.73
N SER A 70 0.59 5.59 -12.50
CA SER A 70 0.65 4.54 -13.52
C SER A 70 0.41 3.14 -12.94
N LEU A 71 1.00 2.86 -11.78
CA LEU A 71 0.82 1.60 -11.08
C LEU A 71 -0.61 1.42 -10.57
N ALA A 72 -1.18 2.47 -9.96
CA ALA A 72 -2.55 2.48 -9.47
C ALA A 72 -3.58 2.30 -10.59
N THR A 73 -3.41 2.96 -11.73
CA THR A 73 -4.25 2.77 -12.92
C THR A 73 -4.20 1.33 -13.41
N GLY A 74 -3.01 0.71 -13.42
CA GLY A 74 -2.85 -0.70 -13.79
C GLY A 74 -3.61 -1.64 -12.86
N VAL A 75 -3.51 -1.42 -11.54
CA VAL A 75 -4.27 -2.17 -10.52
C VAL A 75 -5.78 -2.01 -10.74
N ILE A 76 -6.28 -0.78 -10.92
CA ILE A 76 -7.70 -0.51 -11.17
C ILE A 76 -8.17 -1.23 -12.44
N ASN A 77 -7.39 -1.20 -13.51
CA ASN A 77 -7.75 -1.85 -14.77
C ASN A 77 -7.87 -3.37 -14.64
N GLU A 78 -7.02 -4.01 -13.83
CA GLU A 78 -7.14 -5.45 -13.55
C GLU A 78 -8.39 -5.76 -12.71
N LEU A 79 -8.70 -4.92 -11.72
CA LEU A 79 -9.93 -5.06 -10.92
C LEU A 79 -11.18 -4.92 -11.79
N VAL A 80 -11.19 -3.98 -12.73
CA VAL A 80 -12.29 -3.80 -13.69
C VAL A 80 -12.51 -5.08 -14.51
N LYS A 81 -11.43 -5.71 -14.99
CA LYS A 81 -11.52 -6.97 -15.75
C LYS A 81 -12.14 -8.08 -14.91
N GLU A 82 -11.72 -8.24 -13.66
CA GLU A 82 -12.28 -9.25 -12.75
C GLU A 82 -13.76 -8.97 -12.43
N LEU A 83 -14.11 -7.72 -12.10
CA LEU A 83 -15.48 -7.34 -11.75
C LEU A 83 -16.47 -7.44 -12.92
N LYS A 84 -15.98 -7.29 -14.16
CA LYS A 84 -16.78 -7.52 -15.38
C LYS A 84 -17.12 -9.01 -15.59
N ILE A 85 -16.33 -9.93 -15.02
CA ILE A 85 -16.65 -11.36 -14.99
C ILE A 85 -17.67 -11.63 -13.87
N LYS A 86 -17.39 -11.13 -12.67
CA LYS A 86 -18.26 -11.29 -11.50
C LYS A 86 -18.03 -10.16 -10.50
N ILE A 87 -19.11 -9.48 -10.11
CA ILE A 87 -19.07 -8.49 -9.03
C ILE A 87 -18.80 -9.20 -7.71
N VAL A 88 -17.70 -8.85 -7.06
CA VAL A 88 -17.24 -9.45 -5.79
C VAL A 88 -16.67 -8.36 -4.88
N PRO A 89 -16.71 -8.53 -3.54
CA PRO A 89 -16.11 -7.60 -2.60
C PRO A 89 -14.59 -7.49 -2.79
N ILE A 90 -14.05 -6.30 -2.56
CA ILE A 90 -12.62 -5.97 -2.64
C ILE A 90 -12.14 -5.50 -1.27
N VAL A 91 -11.06 -6.10 -0.77
CA VAL A 91 -10.30 -5.60 0.39
C VAL A 91 -8.97 -5.04 -0.09
N LEU A 92 -8.65 -3.82 0.36
CA LEU A 92 -7.34 -3.21 0.13
C LEU A 92 -6.45 -3.47 1.34
N ALA A 93 -5.36 -4.22 1.18
CA ALA A 93 -4.42 -4.53 2.25
C ALA A 93 -3.04 -3.94 1.94
N SER A 94 -2.55 -3.05 2.81
CA SER A 94 -1.25 -2.42 2.69
C SER A 94 -0.30 -2.92 3.75
N PHE A 95 0.95 -3.14 3.33
CA PHE A 95 2.07 -3.47 4.22
C PHE A 95 3.10 -2.34 4.19
N SER A 96 3.35 -1.70 5.35
CA SER A 96 4.33 -0.63 5.50
C SER A 96 4.18 0.47 4.42
N GLY A 97 5.25 0.72 3.66
CA GLY A 97 5.28 1.71 2.58
C GLY A 97 4.36 1.41 1.39
N GLY A 98 3.71 0.25 1.31
CA GLY A 98 2.80 -0.10 0.21
C GLY A 98 1.64 0.88 0.05
N SER A 99 1.16 1.41 1.19
CA SER A 99 0.10 2.42 1.22
C SER A 99 0.50 3.69 0.43
N LYS A 100 1.72 4.17 0.61
CA LYS A 100 2.28 5.30 -0.15
C LYS A 100 2.73 4.90 -1.55
N GLY A 101 3.26 3.71 -1.73
CA GLY A 101 3.77 3.29 -3.04
C GLY A 101 2.68 3.20 -4.10
N CYS A 102 1.45 2.84 -3.70
CA CYS A 102 0.36 2.68 -4.66
C CYS A 102 -1.06 2.85 -4.09
N MET A 103 -1.36 2.30 -2.89
CA MET A 103 -2.74 2.24 -2.40
C MET A 103 -3.43 3.60 -2.32
N TYR A 104 -2.74 4.64 -1.82
CA TYR A 104 -3.33 5.98 -1.74
C TYR A 104 -3.67 6.53 -3.12
N LYS A 105 -2.86 6.27 -4.15
CA LYS A 105 -3.19 6.67 -5.53
C LYS A 105 -4.37 5.89 -6.08
N VAL A 106 -4.53 4.62 -5.72
CA VAL A 106 -5.75 3.87 -6.04
C VAL A 106 -6.96 4.56 -5.42
N ILE A 107 -6.93 4.87 -4.13
CA ILE A 107 -8.03 5.58 -3.44
C ILE A 107 -8.30 6.95 -4.07
N GLN A 108 -7.25 7.74 -4.32
CA GLN A 108 -7.37 9.08 -4.90
C GLN A 108 -8.01 9.04 -6.28
N LEU A 109 -7.59 8.11 -7.15
CA LEU A 109 -8.15 7.96 -8.49
C LEU A 109 -9.62 7.52 -8.44
N LEU A 110 -10.00 6.71 -7.44
CA LEU A 110 -11.38 6.29 -7.22
C LEU A 110 -12.27 7.38 -6.57
N ASP A 111 -11.69 8.33 -5.84
CA ASP A 111 -12.37 9.48 -5.23
C ASP A 111 -12.54 10.67 -6.20
N GLY A 112 -11.54 10.91 -7.08
CA GLY A 112 -11.36 12.15 -7.84
C GLY A 112 -12.29 12.38 -9.03
N ILE A 113 -13.57 12.01 -8.93
CA ILE A 113 -14.43 11.86 -10.10
C ILE A 113 -15.51 12.96 -10.17
N CYS A 114 -15.55 13.65 -11.31
CA CYS A 114 -16.71 14.38 -11.85
C CYS A 114 -17.35 13.62 -13.03
N GLU A 115 -18.65 13.83 -13.31
CA GLU A 115 -19.49 12.96 -14.16
C GLU A 115 -19.16 13.00 -15.68
N GLY A 116 -19.19 11.85 -16.39
CA GLY A 116 -19.36 11.85 -17.87
C GLY A 116 -18.86 10.67 -18.74
N ASP A 117 -17.84 9.87 -18.34
CA ASP A 117 -17.13 8.94 -19.26
C ASP A 117 -17.31 7.43 -18.94
N ALA A 118 -17.04 6.53 -19.90
CA ALA A 118 -17.05 5.07 -19.73
C ALA A 118 -15.95 4.57 -18.79
N ILE A 119 -14.74 5.15 -18.87
CA ILE A 119 -13.66 4.94 -17.88
C ILE A 119 -14.18 5.24 -16.47
N MET A 120 -15.10 6.21 -16.38
CA MET A 120 -15.65 6.59 -15.10
C MET A 120 -16.57 5.52 -14.52
N LYS A 121 -17.44 4.91 -15.33
CA LYS A 121 -18.29 3.80 -14.86
C LYS A 121 -17.46 2.65 -14.30
N ASP A 122 -16.32 2.35 -14.93
CA ASP A 122 -15.39 1.32 -14.49
C ASP A 122 -14.74 1.64 -13.13
N TYR A 123 -14.35 2.90 -12.88
CA TYR A 123 -13.75 3.31 -11.61
C TYR A 123 -14.81 3.35 -10.48
N ARG A 124 -16.03 3.83 -10.78
CA ARG A 124 -17.18 3.75 -9.86
C ARG A 124 -17.49 2.30 -9.48
N LEU A 125 -17.43 1.38 -10.44
CA LEU A 125 -17.63 -0.06 -10.20
C LEU A 125 -16.60 -0.59 -9.20
N VAL A 126 -15.31 -0.32 -9.41
CA VAL A 126 -14.25 -0.76 -8.47
C VAL A 126 -14.48 -0.14 -7.10
N ARG A 127 -14.72 1.18 -7.03
CA ARG A 127 -14.98 1.89 -5.78
C ARG A 127 -16.08 1.24 -4.97
N ASN A 128 -17.22 0.98 -5.60
CA ASN A 128 -18.42 0.45 -4.93
C ASN A 128 -18.25 -1.00 -4.47
N CYS A 129 -17.24 -1.72 -4.97
CA CYS A 129 -16.93 -3.08 -4.54
C CYS A 129 -15.96 -3.12 -3.35
N ILE A 130 -15.30 -2.01 -3.00
CA ILE A 130 -14.43 -1.96 -1.82
C ILE A 130 -15.28 -2.11 -0.56
N CYS A 131 -14.95 -3.11 0.25
CA CYS A 131 -15.70 -3.45 1.46
C CYS A 131 -14.86 -3.34 2.74
N GLY A 132 -13.61 -2.90 2.64
CA GLY A 132 -12.75 -2.74 3.80
C GLY A 132 -11.28 -2.49 3.44
N GLN A 133 -10.55 -2.04 4.45
CA GLN A 133 -9.13 -1.72 4.33
C GLN A 133 -8.35 -2.34 5.48
N ILE A 134 -7.12 -2.78 5.18
CA ILE A 134 -6.21 -3.37 6.14
C ILE A 134 -4.87 -2.66 6.02
N TYR A 135 -4.32 -2.26 7.15
CA TYR A 135 -3.04 -1.60 7.25
C TYR A 135 -2.19 -2.39 8.23
N ASP A 136 -1.18 -3.08 7.72
CA ASP A 136 -0.16 -3.72 8.53
C ASP A 136 1.06 -2.81 8.60
N SER A 137 1.43 -2.41 9.81
CA SER A 137 2.58 -1.55 10.08
C SER A 137 2.57 -0.28 9.21
N SER A 138 1.36 0.29 9.03
CA SER A 138 1.07 1.42 8.14
C SER A 138 -0.18 2.18 8.66
N PRO A 139 -0.44 3.41 8.21
CA PRO A 139 0.37 4.25 7.32
C PRO A 139 1.67 4.75 7.97
N VAL A 140 2.70 4.96 7.13
CA VAL A 140 3.99 5.51 7.56
C VAL A 140 3.95 7.03 7.37
N ASP A 141 4.45 7.79 8.35
CA ASP A 141 4.55 9.24 8.25
C ASP A 141 5.88 9.65 7.60
N PHE A 142 5.84 10.16 6.38
CA PHE A 142 7.04 10.52 5.62
C PHE A 142 7.44 11.97 5.91
N VAL A 143 8.28 12.18 6.93
CA VAL A 143 9.05 13.43 7.07
C VAL A 143 10.36 13.33 6.27
N SER A 144 10.99 14.46 5.94
CA SER A 144 12.26 14.51 5.20
C SER A 144 13.33 13.55 5.76
N ASP A 145 13.37 13.37 7.08
CA ASP A 145 14.33 12.50 7.77
C ASP A 145 14.06 10.99 7.65
N VAL A 146 12.91 10.56 7.13
CA VAL A 146 12.58 9.12 6.99
C VAL A 146 13.47 8.46 5.93
N GLY A 147 13.87 9.19 4.89
CA GLY A 147 14.87 8.73 3.93
C GLY A 147 16.22 8.40 4.59
N ALA A 148 16.62 9.16 5.61
CA ALA A 148 17.84 8.91 6.37
C ALA A 148 17.72 7.69 7.29
N GLN A 149 16.55 7.43 7.88
CA GLN A 149 16.34 6.27 8.76
C GLN A 149 16.31 4.93 8.00
N PHE A 150 15.77 4.90 6.78
CA PHE A 150 15.87 3.73 5.88
C PHE A 150 17.31 3.46 5.40
N VAL A 151 18.18 4.48 5.44
CA VAL A 151 19.62 4.36 5.11
C VAL A 151 20.47 3.94 6.32
N GLN A 152 20.04 4.27 7.55
CA GLN A 152 20.88 4.18 8.74
C GLN A 152 20.77 2.89 9.56
N LYS A 153 19.82 1.99 9.31
CA LYS A 153 19.71 0.75 10.11
C LYS A 153 20.48 -0.41 9.47
N PRO A 154 21.69 -0.77 9.95
CA PRO A 154 22.25 -2.08 9.66
C PRO A 154 21.34 -3.13 10.29
N ALA A 155 21.03 -4.18 9.53
CA ALA A 155 20.37 -5.35 10.06
C ALA A 155 21.31 -6.04 11.05
N ASP A 156 20.99 -5.97 12.34
CA ASP A 156 21.53 -6.91 13.33
C ASP A 156 20.92 -8.29 13.01
N GLY A 157 21.64 -9.07 12.22
CA GLY A 157 21.24 -10.44 11.89
C GLY A 157 21.85 -10.92 10.58
N ASN A 158 22.90 -11.73 10.71
CA ASN A 158 23.58 -12.51 9.67
C ASN A 158 22.73 -12.78 8.41
N SER A 159 22.98 -12.03 7.33
CA SER A 159 22.76 -12.52 5.97
C SER A 159 23.73 -11.85 5.00
N SER A 160 24.48 -12.68 4.31
CA SER A 160 25.47 -12.29 3.30
C SER A 160 24.76 -11.96 1.97
N GLN A 161 24.30 -10.72 1.80
CA GLN A 161 23.99 -10.10 0.50
C GLN A 161 24.41 -8.62 0.51
N PRO A 162 24.78 -8.02 -0.64
CA PRO A 162 25.64 -6.84 -0.67
C PRO A 162 24.91 -5.55 -0.25
N THR A 163 25.01 -5.23 1.04
CA THR A 163 24.55 -4.01 1.74
C THR A 163 25.04 -2.69 1.12
N ILE A 164 26.16 -2.71 0.41
CA ILE A 164 26.80 -1.50 -0.12
C ILE A 164 25.96 -0.85 -1.23
N LEU A 165 25.34 -1.65 -2.11
CA LEU A 165 24.59 -1.13 -3.27
C LEU A 165 23.24 -0.50 -2.85
N HIS A 166 22.56 -1.11 -1.87
CA HIS A 166 21.33 -0.57 -1.27
C HIS A 166 21.58 0.79 -0.62
N SER A 167 22.69 0.93 0.11
CA SER A 167 23.05 2.19 0.77
C SER A 167 23.37 3.31 -0.24
N TRP A 168 24.01 2.98 -1.37
CA TRP A 168 24.34 3.97 -2.40
C TRP A 168 23.10 4.44 -3.16
N MET A 169 22.18 3.53 -3.51
CA MET A 169 20.93 3.90 -4.17
C MET A 169 20.01 4.69 -3.24
N ALA A 170 19.92 4.32 -1.97
CA ALA A 170 19.15 5.05 -0.98
C ALA A 170 19.77 6.43 -0.68
N LYS A 171 21.11 6.55 -0.63
CA LYS A 171 21.82 7.83 -0.52
C LYS A 171 21.69 8.70 -1.77
N ALA A 172 21.71 8.12 -2.97
CA ALA A 172 21.52 8.86 -4.22
C ALA A 172 20.08 9.37 -4.33
N LEU A 173 19.09 8.58 -3.91
CA LEU A 173 17.70 9.02 -3.85
C LEU A 173 17.47 10.06 -2.75
N ALA A 174 18.01 9.86 -1.55
CA ALA A 174 17.99 10.88 -0.49
C ALA A 174 18.63 12.19 -0.96
N SER A 175 19.80 12.10 -1.62
CA SER A 175 20.51 13.25 -2.22
C SER A 175 19.69 13.97 -3.29
N VAL A 176 18.97 13.25 -4.16
CA VAL A 176 18.09 13.82 -5.19
C VAL A 176 16.82 14.43 -4.58
N MET A 177 16.34 13.89 -3.47
CA MET A 177 15.15 14.39 -2.75
C MET A 177 15.45 15.60 -1.87
N ASP A 178 16.63 15.64 -1.22
CA ASP A 178 17.10 16.79 -0.46
C ASP A 178 17.38 17.99 -1.39
N THR A 179 17.70 17.75 -2.66
CA THR A 179 17.89 18.79 -3.67
C THR A 179 16.61 19.19 -4.43
N LEU A 180 15.59 18.33 -4.47
CA LEU A 180 14.30 18.63 -5.12
C LEU A 180 13.24 19.06 -4.09
N PHE A 181 13.41 20.28 -3.59
CA PHE A 181 12.43 21.14 -2.90
C PHE A 181 11.62 20.50 -1.75
N PRO A 182 11.94 20.81 -0.48
CA PRO A 182 11.17 20.40 0.70
C PRO A 182 9.65 20.63 0.60
N SER A 183 9.23 21.70 -0.09
CA SER A 183 7.81 22.02 -0.34
C SER A 183 7.07 20.93 -1.14
N ARG A 184 7.76 20.20 -2.02
CA ARG A 184 7.17 19.10 -2.79
C ARG A 184 6.91 17.87 -1.91
N ILE A 185 7.83 17.57 -0.99
CA ILE A 185 7.69 16.45 -0.05
C ILE A 185 6.53 16.74 0.92
N GLU A 186 6.45 17.96 1.45
CA GLU A 186 5.35 18.37 2.32
C GLU A 186 3.99 18.32 1.59
N ALA A 187 3.94 18.80 0.34
CA ALA A 187 2.72 18.71 -0.46
C ALA A 187 2.29 17.26 -0.73
N GLN A 188 3.23 16.37 -1.07
CA GLN A 188 2.95 14.94 -1.25
C GLN A 188 2.50 14.27 0.04
N ARG A 189 3.11 14.64 1.18
CA ARG A 189 2.71 14.14 2.50
C ARG A 189 1.30 14.61 2.86
N ALA A 190 0.98 15.88 2.63
CA ALA A 190 -0.35 16.43 2.87
C ALA A 190 -1.41 15.76 1.97
N GLU A 191 -1.10 15.57 0.68
CA GLU A 191 -1.94 14.84 -0.26
C GLU A 191 -2.19 13.40 0.20
N TYR A 192 -1.12 12.68 0.56
CA TYR A 192 -1.20 11.30 1.06
C TYR A 192 -2.14 11.20 2.26
N TRP A 193 -1.92 12.01 3.30
CA TRP A 193 -2.77 11.99 4.49
C TRP A 193 -4.21 12.40 4.19
N HIS A 194 -4.41 13.44 3.36
CA HIS A 194 -5.75 13.86 2.96
C HIS A 194 -6.52 12.72 2.28
N THR A 195 -5.87 11.99 1.36
CA THR A 195 -6.47 10.83 0.69
C THR A 195 -6.76 9.68 1.64
N LEU A 196 -5.88 9.37 2.60
CA LEU A 196 -6.16 8.32 3.58
C LEU A 196 -7.36 8.68 4.46
N TYR A 197 -7.55 9.95 4.79
CA TYR A 197 -8.71 10.40 5.54
C TYR A 197 -9.99 10.43 4.70
N SER A 198 -9.92 10.72 3.39
CA SER A 198 -11.08 10.63 2.49
C SER A 198 -11.56 9.18 2.29
N ALA A 199 -10.69 8.20 2.53
CA ALA A 199 -11.00 6.77 2.51
C ALA A 199 -11.95 6.32 3.65
N ALA A 200 -12.32 7.20 4.59
CA ALA A 200 -13.21 6.90 5.71
C ALA A 200 -14.58 6.30 5.31
N GLY A 201 -15.02 6.51 4.07
CA GLY A 201 -16.26 5.96 3.50
C GLY A 201 -16.12 4.66 2.70
N LEU A 202 -14.93 4.07 2.59
CA LEU A 202 -14.68 2.86 1.80
C LEU A 202 -14.93 1.54 2.56
N GLY A 203 -15.40 1.61 3.80
CA GLY A 203 -15.67 0.45 4.66
C GLY A 203 -14.80 0.42 5.92
N PRO A 204 -14.95 -0.63 6.76
CA PRO A 204 -14.20 -0.78 8.01
C PRO A 204 -12.70 -0.88 7.77
N VAL A 205 -11.93 -0.45 8.77
CA VAL A 205 -10.47 -0.40 8.74
C VAL A 205 -9.88 -1.27 9.85
N LEU A 206 -9.00 -2.20 9.48
CA LEU A 206 -8.20 -3.00 10.42
C LEU A 206 -6.75 -2.52 10.40
N LEU A 207 -6.22 -2.17 11.56
CA LEU A 207 -4.86 -1.67 11.74
C LEU A 207 -4.07 -2.63 12.61
N PHE A 208 -2.89 -3.03 12.15
CA PHE A 208 -1.91 -3.74 12.96
C PHE A 208 -0.74 -2.81 13.26
N CYS A 209 -0.39 -2.70 14.54
CA CYS A 209 0.78 -1.98 15.00
C CYS A 209 1.59 -2.80 15.99
N SER A 210 2.88 -2.46 16.10
CA SER A 210 3.79 -2.98 17.10
C SER A 210 4.45 -1.81 17.83
N GLU A 211 4.55 -1.90 19.16
CA GLU A 211 5.25 -0.87 19.95
C GLU A 211 6.76 -0.79 19.64
N ALA A 212 7.34 -1.87 19.10
CA ALA A 212 8.75 -1.96 18.75
C ALA A 212 9.06 -1.54 17.29
N ASP A 213 8.05 -1.09 16.52
CA ASP A 213 8.24 -0.66 15.14
C ASP A 213 8.69 0.80 15.07
N ASN A 214 9.95 1.01 14.70
CA ASN A 214 10.52 2.35 14.52
C ASN A 214 10.22 2.93 13.13
N LEU A 215 9.86 2.11 12.14
CA LEU A 215 9.58 2.54 10.77
C LEU A 215 8.12 3.01 10.63
N ALA A 216 7.21 2.37 11.35
CA ALA A 216 5.82 2.79 11.48
C ALA A 216 5.46 2.97 12.97
N PRO A 217 5.89 4.10 13.58
CA PRO A 217 5.70 4.30 15.00
C PRO A 217 4.23 4.15 15.41
N CYS A 218 3.98 3.37 16.46
CA CYS A 218 2.62 3.07 16.93
C CYS A 218 1.80 4.34 17.18
N TYR A 219 2.41 5.44 17.61
CA TYR A 219 1.70 6.72 17.81
C TYR A 219 1.14 7.32 16.51
N ILE A 220 1.79 7.11 15.36
CA ILE A 220 1.29 7.53 14.04
C ILE A 220 0.05 6.72 13.68
N ILE A 221 0.14 5.40 13.82
CA ILE A 221 -0.96 4.47 13.51
C ILE A 221 -2.16 4.72 14.44
N CYS A 222 -1.92 4.92 15.74
CA CYS A 222 -2.95 5.30 16.71
C CYS A 222 -3.58 6.65 16.39
N GLY A 223 -2.79 7.64 15.95
CA GLY A 223 -3.28 8.94 15.51
C GLY A 223 -4.18 8.83 14.28
N PHE A 224 -3.78 8.03 13.30
CA PHE A 224 -4.58 7.70 12.12
C PHE A 224 -5.89 7.01 12.50
N ALA A 225 -5.83 5.98 13.36
CA ALA A 225 -7.00 5.28 13.88
C ALA A 225 -8.01 6.23 14.52
N ARG A 226 -7.53 7.10 15.42
CA ARG A 226 -8.37 8.10 16.10
C ARG A 226 -9.04 9.03 15.08
N ARG A 227 -8.30 9.50 14.08
CA ARG A 227 -8.86 10.40 13.07
C ARG A 227 -9.93 9.72 12.22
N LEU A 228 -9.75 8.45 11.85
CA LEU A 228 -10.78 7.69 11.14
C LEU A 228 -12.04 7.48 12.00
N ILE A 229 -11.89 7.21 13.30
CA ILE A 229 -13.02 7.11 14.23
C ILE A 229 -13.77 8.46 14.33
N GLU A 230 -13.06 9.58 14.43
CA GLU A 230 -13.65 10.93 14.42
C GLU A 230 -14.45 11.22 13.13
N LEU A 231 -14.04 10.63 12.00
CA LEU A 231 -14.71 10.72 10.71
C LEU A 231 -15.87 9.72 10.55
N GLY A 232 -16.14 8.89 11.57
CA GLY A 232 -17.25 7.93 11.59
C GLY A 232 -16.93 6.55 11.01
N THR A 233 -15.66 6.23 10.75
CA THR A 233 -15.25 4.91 10.26
C THR A 233 -15.17 3.89 11.38
N GLU A 234 -15.65 2.67 11.13
CA GLU A 234 -15.41 1.54 12.03
C GLU A 234 -13.94 1.12 11.96
N VAL A 235 -13.23 1.23 13.08
CA VAL A 235 -11.79 0.93 13.16
C VAL A 235 -11.53 -0.14 14.21
N LYS A 236 -10.79 -1.18 13.83
CA LYS A 236 -10.22 -2.16 14.75
C LYS A 236 -8.70 -2.04 14.77
N LEU A 237 -8.14 -1.73 15.93
CA LEU A 237 -6.70 -1.63 16.14
C LEU A 237 -6.20 -2.86 16.91
N MET A 238 -5.23 -3.56 16.34
CA MET A 238 -4.55 -4.71 16.93
C MET A 238 -3.11 -4.31 17.24
N ASN A 239 -2.78 -4.21 18.53
CA ASN A 239 -1.42 -3.93 18.98
C ASN A 239 -0.77 -5.22 19.47
N ASN A 240 0.30 -5.66 18.81
CA ASN A 240 1.17 -6.69 19.35
C ASN A 240 2.06 -6.05 20.41
N ARG A 241 1.61 -6.06 21.66
CA ARG A 241 2.53 -5.97 22.80
C ARG A 241 3.42 -7.20 22.70
N THR A 242 4.73 -7.00 22.54
CA THR A 242 5.72 -8.06 22.63
C THR A 242 5.36 -8.94 23.81
N SER A 243 4.94 -10.17 23.52
CA SER A 243 4.69 -11.17 24.55
C SER A 243 6.02 -11.42 25.28
N PRO A 244 5.98 -11.63 26.62
CA PRO A 244 7.15 -11.60 27.49
C PRO A 244 8.23 -12.63 27.14
#